data_AF-A0A821F9X0-F1
#
_entry.id   AF-A0A821F9X0-F1
#
_cell.length_a   1.000
_cell.length_b   1.000
_cell.length_c   1.000
_cell.angle_alpha   90.00
_cell.angle_beta   90.00
_cell.angle_gamma   90.00
#
_symmetry.space_group_name_H-M   'P 1'
#
loop_
_entity.id
_entity.type
_entity.pdbx_description
1 polymer ?
#
loop_
_entity_poly.entity_id
_entity_poly.type
_entity_poly.pdbx_seq_one_letter_code
_entity_poly.pdbx_strand_id
1 'polypeptide(L)'
;MNTRKSFSAMSPDTAHFVGYKQRHCTDTFCLILFIIFIIIYGFISVLAISQGNPASLIQASDSFGNICGKNEFKSKPYQLYYDISKCLTDGGLSLVCPTTKLCVSSCPKQYSHYQSLQTMELENILSKNSTRQQLVCTYGFNPANDDRTIIELVHDGLCAPYTIESEPFLGRCLPSAFINLFDAETQQIFQQNLSIAQINTQMFGIGSIADVGRVVLTDLGQIKEIDHSRRTSKKMTN
;
A
#
# COMPACT_ATOMS: atom_id res chain seq x y z
N MET A 1 35.79 9.85 -79.20
CA MET A 1 36.77 8.76 -79.41
C MET A 1 36.58 7.71 -78.35
N ASN A 2 36.06 6.57 -78.79
CA ASN A 2 35.85 5.35 -78.02
C ASN A 2 37.12 4.49 -78.15
N THR A 3 37.62 3.88 -77.08
CA THR A 3 37.95 2.43 -77.02
C THR A 3 38.70 2.01 -75.73
N ARG A 4 38.02 1.10 -75.01
CA ARG A 4 38.48 -0.11 -74.31
C ARG A 4 39.65 -0.04 -73.31
N LYS A 5 39.29 -0.20 -72.04
CA LYS A 5 40.15 -0.80 -71.01
C LYS A 5 40.42 -2.27 -71.39
N SER A 6 41.69 -2.64 -71.48
CA SER A 6 42.15 -4.02 -71.66
C SER A 6 41.96 -4.80 -70.36
N PHE A 7 41.07 -5.78 -70.37
CA PHE A 7 40.91 -6.78 -69.32
C PHE A 7 42.06 -7.78 -69.48
N SER A 8 43.13 -7.59 -68.70
CA SER A 8 44.20 -8.58 -68.60
C SER A 8 43.74 -9.70 -67.67
N ALA A 9 43.84 -10.92 -68.19
CA ALA A 9 43.32 -12.15 -67.61
C ALA A 9 43.82 -12.42 -66.19
N MET A 10 42.91 -12.93 -65.36
CA MET A 10 43.16 -13.58 -64.08
C MET A 10 43.97 -14.86 -64.33
N SER A 11 45.24 -14.87 -63.92
CA SER A 11 46.00 -16.11 -63.79
C SER A 11 45.52 -16.84 -62.53
N PRO A 12 45.15 -18.13 -62.62
CA PRO A 12 45.04 -18.97 -61.42
C PRO A 12 46.47 -19.27 -60.92
N ASP A 13 46.57 -19.77 -59.70
CA ASP A 13 47.80 -20.33 -59.12
C ASP A 13 48.76 -19.34 -58.44
N THR A 14 48.26 -18.65 -57.41
CA THR A 14 48.98 -18.63 -56.12
C THR A 14 47.95 -18.74 -55.00
N ALA A 15 47.91 -19.91 -54.34
CA ALA A 15 47.23 -20.06 -53.07
C ALA A 15 47.91 -19.14 -52.06
N HIS A 16 47.35 -17.95 -51.85
CA HIS A 16 47.76 -17.05 -50.79
C HIS A 16 47.34 -17.69 -49.46
N PHE A 17 48.21 -18.52 -48.90
CA PHE A 17 48.06 -19.01 -47.54
C PHE A 17 48.12 -17.81 -46.60
N VAL A 18 46.95 -17.27 -46.24
CA VAL A 18 46.83 -16.40 -45.07
C VAL A 18 47.22 -17.27 -43.89
N GLY A 19 48.46 -17.13 -43.43
CA GLY A 19 48.94 -17.85 -42.26
C GLY A 19 47.93 -17.63 -41.14
N TYR A 20 47.35 -18.71 -40.62
CA TYR A 20 46.43 -18.58 -39.50
C TYR A 20 47.22 -17.95 -38.36
N LYS A 21 46.85 -16.72 -38.00
CA LYS A 21 47.39 -16.12 -36.79
C LYS A 21 46.90 -17.03 -35.66
N GLN A 22 47.83 -17.63 -34.91
CA GLN A 22 47.53 -18.42 -33.70
C GLN A 22 46.63 -17.56 -32.81
N ARG A 23 45.31 -17.79 -32.86
CA ARG A 23 44.36 -17.11 -32.00
C ARG A 23 44.53 -17.76 -30.65
N HIS A 24 45.23 -17.09 -29.74
CA HIS A 24 45.23 -17.51 -28.35
C HIS A 24 43.77 -17.58 -27.89
N CYS A 25 43.35 -18.73 -27.36
CA CYS A 25 41.96 -18.96 -27.01
C CYS A 25 41.62 -18.08 -25.80
N THR A 26 41.04 -16.90 -26.04
CA THR A 26 40.55 -15.99 -24.99
C THR A 26 39.45 -16.64 -24.13
N ASP A 27 38.87 -17.74 -24.62
CA ASP A 27 37.80 -18.50 -23.97
C ASP A 27 38.21 -19.06 -22.59
N THR A 28 39.42 -19.58 -22.44
CA THR A 28 39.88 -20.19 -21.17
C THR A 28 40.01 -19.16 -20.05
N PHE A 29 40.52 -17.96 -20.35
CA PHE A 29 40.66 -16.90 -19.35
C PHE A 29 39.29 -16.34 -18.94
N CYS A 30 38.41 -16.08 -19.93
CA CYS A 30 37.04 -15.63 -19.66
C CYS A 30 36.24 -16.66 -18.84
N LEU A 31 36.42 -17.96 -19.11
CA LEU A 31 35.76 -19.03 -18.38
C LEU A 31 36.18 -19.07 -16.90
N ILE A 32 37.46 -18.88 -16.60
CA ILE A 32 37.95 -18.82 -15.21
C ILE A 32 37.33 -17.63 -14.47
N LEU A 33 37.29 -16.44 -15.10
CA LEU A 33 36.67 -15.26 -14.50
C LEU A 33 35.16 -15.46 -14.24
N PHE A 34 34.45 -16.12 -15.15
CA PHE A 34 33.03 -16.42 -14.99
C PHE A 34 32.76 -17.37 -13.82
N ILE A 35 33.57 -18.41 -13.65
CA ILE A 35 33.44 -19.34 -12.52
C ILE A 35 33.69 -18.61 -11.19
N ILE A 36 34.70 -17.76 -11.13
CA ILE A 36 34.97 -16.94 -9.92
C ILE A 36 33.78 -16.04 -9.60
N PHE A 37 33.18 -15.41 -10.61
CA PHE A 37 31.98 -14.58 -10.43
C PHE A 37 30.80 -15.38 -9.86
N ILE A 38 30.54 -16.59 -10.38
CA ILE A 38 29.48 -17.47 -9.86
C ILE A 38 29.73 -17.84 -8.40
N ILE A 39 30.97 -18.17 -8.03
CA ILE A 39 31.32 -18.53 -6.64
C ILE A 39 31.09 -17.34 -5.71
N ILE A 40 31.55 -16.14 -6.08
CA ILE A 40 31.35 -14.92 -5.30
C ILE A 40 29.86 -14.60 -5.17
N TYR A 41 29.11 -14.69 -6.27
CA TYR A 41 27.66 -14.43 -6.26
C TYR A 41 26.90 -15.44 -5.40
N GLY A 42 27.27 -16.72 -5.45
CA GLY A 42 26.71 -17.75 -4.60
C GLY A 42 26.98 -17.49 -3.12
N PHE A 43 28.21 -17.09 -2.78
CA PHE A 43 28.57 -16.72 -1.41
C PHE A 43 27.76 -15.52 -0.90
N ILE A 44 27.66 -14.44 -1.70
CA ILE A 44 26.83 -13.26 -1.36
C ILE A 44 25.37 -13.65 -1.18
N SER A 45 24.83 -14.51 -2.04
CA SER A 45 23.43 -14.96 -1.97
C SER A 45 23.14 -15.72 -0.66
N VAL A 46 24.04 -16.63 -0.24
CA VAL A 46 23.90 -17.35 1.04
C VAL A 46 23.99 -16.40 2.23
N LEU A 47 24.92 -15.43 2.20
CA LEU A 47 25.00 -14.41 3.25
C LEU A 47 23.74 -13.55 3.31
N ALA A 48 23.20 -13.14 2.17
CA ALA A 48 21.98 -12.34 2.09
C ALA A 48 20.76 -13.08 2.66
N ILE A 49 20.63 -14.38 2.40
CA ILE A 49 19.51 -15.18 2.93
C ILE A 49 19.69 -15.49 4.43
N SER A 50 20.92 -15.81 4.85
CA SER A 50 21.19 -16.21 6.25
C SER A 50 21.17 -15.04 7.23
N GLN A 51 21.62 -13.86 6.82
CA GLN A 51 21.64 -12.65 7.66
C GLN A 51 20.48 -11.70 7.36
N GLY A 52 19.84 -11.84 6.20
CA GLY A 52 18.69 -11.04 5.83
C GLY A 52 17.46 -11.41 6.65
N ASN A 53 16.75 -10.39 7.13
CA ASN A 53 15.39 -10.58 7.64
C ASN A 53 14.39 -10.18 6.55
N PRO A 54 13.84 -11.13 5.77
CA PRO A 54 12.89 -10.81 4.71
C PRO A 54 11.62 -10.14 5.26
N ALA A 55 11.28 -10.37 6.54
CA ALA A 55 10.14 -9.72 7.18
C ALA A 55 10.33 -8.21 7.34
N SER A 56 11.56 -7.68 7.24
CA SER A 56 11.82 -6.23 7.30
C SER A 56 11.39 -5.50 6.02
N LEU A 57 11.27 -6.18 4.88
CA LEU A 57 10.74 -5.58 3.65
C LEU A 57 9.22 -5.43 3.69
N ILE A 58 8.55 -6.33 4.42
CA ILE A 58 7.08 -6.34 4.54
C ILE A 58 6.63 -5.43 5.69
N GLN A 59 7.46 -5.26 6.71
CA GLN A 59 7.14 -4.45 7.88
C GLN A 59 6.87 -2.99 7.50
N ALA A 60 5.65 -2.58 7.76
CA ALA A 60 5.21 -1.21 7.59
C ALA A 60 5.79 -0.29 8.67
N SER A 61 6.18 0.92 8.28
CA SER A 61 6.67 1.97 9.18
C SER A 61 5.72 3.16 9.19
N ASP A 62 5.38 3.67 10.37
CA ASP A 62 4.48 4.80 10.55
C ASP A 62 5.12 6.14 10.12
N SER A 63 4.38 7.25 10.24
CA SER A 63 4.89 8.59 9.92
C SER A 63 5.84 9.18 10.97
N PHE A 64 5.98 8.53 12.13
CA PHE A 64 6.82 8.97 13.25
C PHE A 64 8.16 8.22 13.30
N GLY A 65 8.41 7.30 12.36
CA GLY A 65 9.64 6.52 12.27
C GLY A 65 9.62 5.20 13.06
N ASN A 66 8.46 4.80 13.58
CA ASN A 66 8.29 3.54 14.27
C ASN A 66 7.94 2.41 13.30
N ILE A 67 8.43 1.21 13.60
CA ILE A 67 8.16 0.00 12.83
C ILE A 67 7.03 -0.77 13.52
N CYS A 68 5.93 -1.00 12.80
CA CYS A 68 4.79 -1.73 13.34
C CYS A 68 5.16 -3.19 13.64
N GLY A 69 4.72 -3.70 14.80
CA GLY A 69 5.00 -5.08 15.21
C GLY A 69 6.41 -5.32 15.78
N LYS A 70 7.22 -4.27 15.96
CA LYS A 70 8.57 -4.36 16.51
C LYS A 70 8.77 -3.42 17.71
N ASN A 71 9.73 -3.75 18.57
CA ASN A 71 10.11 -2.95 19.74
C ASN A 71 8.90 -2.62 20.64
N GLU A 72 8.64 -1.34 20.87
CA GLU A 72 7.52 -0.82 21.68
C GLU A 72 6.16 -1.02 20.98
N PHE A 73 6.14 -1.23 19.67
CA PHE A 73 4.94 -1.40 18.84
C PHE A 73 4.64 -2.87 18.53
N LYS A 74 5.17 -3.83 19.29
CA LYS A 74 4.85 -5.27 19.16
C LYS A 74 3.35 -5.57 19.27
N SER A 75 2.63 -4.83 20.11
CA SER A 75 1.17 -4.95 20.26
C SER A 75 0.36 -4.27 19.14
N LYS A 76 1.04 -3.54 18.24
CA LYS A 76 0.45 -2.78 17.14
C LYS A 76 1.10 -3.20 15.81
N PRO A 77 0.79 -4.40 15.29
CA PRO A 77 1.46 -4.94 14.11
C PRO A 77 0.97 -4.37 12.78
N TYR A 78 -0.18 -3.68 12.75
CA TYR A 78 -0.81 -3.24 11.50
C TYR A 78 -0.63 -1.74 11.27
N GLN A 79 -0.38 -1.34 10.04
CA GLN A 79 -0.34 0.06 9.63
C GLN A 79 -1.70 0.53 9.07
N LEU A 80 -2.24 1.60 9.65
CA LEU A 80 -3.40 2.33 9.16
C LEU A 80 -2.98 3.63 8.48
N TYR A 81 -3.67 3.98 7.39
CA TYR A 81 -3.55 5.28 6.72
C TYR A 81 -4.67 6.19 7.17
N TYR A 82 -4.37 7.46 7.49
CA TYR A 82 -5.40 8.45 7.82
C TYR A 82 -6.28 8.78 6.61
N ASP A 83 -5.68 8.72 5.42
CA ASP A 83 -6.37 8.99 4.17
C ASP A 83 -5.74 8.15 3.07
N ILE A 84 -6.39 7.02 2.75
CA ILE A 84 -5.94 6.11 1.69
C ILE A 84 -6.24 6.68 0.30
N SER A 85 -7.19 7.61 0.17
CA SER A 85 -7.54 8.22 -1.11
C SER A 85 -6.39 9.04 -1.69
N LYS A 86 -5.57 9.65 -0.83
CA LYS A 86 -4.34 10.36 -1.21
C LYS A 86 -3.25 9.46 -1.80
N CYS A 87 -3.38 8.14 -1.67
CA CYS A 87 -2.50 7.19 -2.33
C CYS A 87 -2.88 6.98 -3.81
N LEU A 88 -4.10 7.34 -4.21
CA LEU A 88 -4.60 7.21 -5.58
C LEU A 88 -4.29 8.49 -6.33
N THR A 89 -3.30 8.44 -7.23
CA THR A 89 -2.98 9.53 -8.14
C THR A 89 -3.59 9.25 -9.52
N ASP A 90 -3.67 10.25 -10.40
CA ASP A 90 -4.25 10.12 -11.76
C ASP A 90 -3.61 9.00 -12.62
N GLY A 91 -2.43 8.48 -12.21
CA GLY A 91 -1.75 7.34 -12.82
C GLY A 91 -1.81 6.02 -12.03
N GLY A 92 -2.65 5.91 -11.01
CA GLY A 92 -2.80 4.71 -10.17
C GLY A 92 -2.25 4.86 -8.74
N LEU A 93 -1.96 3.72 -8.10
CA LEU A 93 -1.48 3.66 -6.71
C LEU A 93 -0.03 4.16 -6.62
N SER A 94 0.18 5.31 -5.98
CA SER A 94 1.53 5.80 -5.74
C SER A 94 2.17 5.07 -4.56
N LEU A 95 3.44 4.66 -4.72
CA LEU A 95 4.26 4.12 -3.62
C LEU A 95 4.51 5.17 -2.51
N VAL A 96 4.35 6.45 -2.83
CA VAL A 96 4.53 7.57 -1.90
C VAL A 96 3.18 8.22 -1.64
N CYS A 97 2.57 7.86 -0.51
CA CYS A 97 1.33 8.50 -0.05
C CYS A 97 1.66 9.69 0.88
N PRO A 98 1.25 10.92 0.56
CA PRO A 98 1.41 12.10 1.42
C PRO A 98 0.32 12.12 2.50
N THR A 99 0.30 11.10 3.35
CA THR A 99 -0.68 10.94 4.43
C THR A 99 -0.01 10.45 5.71
N THR A 100 -0.62 10.78 6.85
CA THR A 100 -0.19 10.27 8.15
C THR A 100 -0.52 8.79 8.26
N LYS A 101 0.46 8.01 8.68
CA LYS A 101 0.36 6.56 8.87
C LYS A 101 0.61 6.26 10.33
N LEU A 102 -0.14 5.31 10.89
CA LEU A 102 -0.08 4.96 12.30
C LEU A 102 -0.13 3.43 12.47
N CYS A 103 0.71 2.88 13.35
CA CYS A 103 0.59 1.51 13.81
C CYS A 103 -0.61 1.35 14.77
N VAL A 104 -1.47 0.39 14.49
CA VAL A 104 -2.68 0.02 15.25
C VAL A 104 -2.64 -1.46 15.62
N SER A 105 -3.36 -1.82 16.68
CA SER A 105 -3.46 -3.20 17.18
C SER A 105 -4.42 -4.07 16.38
N SER A 106 -5.47 -3.46 15.82
CA SER A 106 -6.45 -4.12 14.97
C SER A 106 -6.87 -3.15 13.87
N CYS A 107 -7.17 -3.68 12.70
CA CYS A 107 -7.79 -2.89 11.64
C CYS A 107 -9.24 -2.55 12.00
N PRO A 108 -9.72 -1.36 11.59
CA PRO A 108 -11.11 -0.95 11.79
C PRO A 108 -12.06 -1.86 11.02
N LYS A 109 -13.10 -2.33 11.72
CA LYS A 109 -14.14 -3.22 11.17
C LYS A 109 -15.38 -2.49 10.67
N GLN A 110 -15.43 -1.17 10.87
CA GLN A 110 -16.60 -0.35 10.54
C GLN A 110 -16.12 0.97 9.95
N TYR A 111 -16.93 1.48 9.03
CA TYR A 111 -16.78 2.84 8.55
C TYR A 111 -17.15 3.83 9.66
N SER A 112 -16.32 4.85 9.86
CA SER A 112 -16.65 5.96 10.75
C SER A 112 -16.14 7.26 10.16
N HIS A 113 -16.92 8.33 10.29
CA HIS A 113 -16.58 9.64 9.76
C HIS A 113 -16.63 10.68 10.88
N TYR A 114 -15.62 11.55 10.95
CA TYR A 114 -15.50 12.53 12.03
C TYR A 114 -16.73 13.45 12.16
N GLN A 115 -17.36 13.84 11.04
CA GLN A 115 -18.54 14.70 11.06
C GLN A 115 -19.76 13.99 11.66
N SER A 116 -19.98 12.70 11.36
CA SER A 116 -21.11 11.96 11.94
C SER A 116 -20.89 11.71 13.43
N LEU A 117 -19.65 11.47 13.85
CA LEU A 117 -19.30 11.40 15.27
C LEU A 117 -19.54 12.73 15.99
N GLN A 118 -19.22 13.86 15.34
CA GLN A 118 -19.45 15.20 15.90
C GLN A 118 -20.94 15.51 16.07
N THR A 119 -21.79 15.18 15.08
CA THR A 119 -23.23 15.41 15.18
C THR A 119 -23.85 14.53 16.26
N MET A 120 -23.43 13.26 16.39
CA MET A 120 -23.91 12.37 17.44
C MET A 120 -23.53 12.83 18.86
N GLU A 121 -22.33 13.42 19.02
CA GLU A 121 -21.91 14.04 20.29
C GLU A 121 -22.76 15.27 20.61
N LEU A 122 -23.04 16.12 19.61
CA LEU A 122 -23.84 17.34 19.79
C LEU A 122 -25.33 17.05 20.07
N GLU A 123 -25.89 16.05 19.39
CA GLU A 123 -27.30 15.63 19.54
C GLU A 123 -27.51 14.73 20.76
N ASN A 124 -26.47 14.45 21.56
CA ASN A 124 -26.51 13.56 22.73
C ASN A 124 -27.03 12.15 22.42
N ILE A 125 -26.90 11.69 21.17
CA ILE A 125 -27.28 10.34 20.74
C ILE A 125 -26.29 9.32 21.32
N LEU A 126 -25.00 9.68 21.31
CA LEU A 126 -23.92 8.90 21.89
C LEU A 126 -23.20 9.74 22.94
N SER A 127 -22.73 9.07 24.00
CA SER A 127 -21.88 9.72 24.99
C SER A 127 -20.57 10.17 24.34
N LYS A 128 -20.07 11.36 24.73
CA LYS A 128 -18.76 11.92 24.37
C LYS A 128 -17.65 10.87 24.40
N ASN A 129 -17.65 9.99 25.39
CA ASN A 129 -16.63 8.94 25.52
C ASN A 129 -16.79 7.86 24.42
N SER A 130 -18.01 7.45 24.09
CA SER A 130 -18.27 6.43 23.07
C SER A 130 -17.97 6.89 21.65
N THR A 131 -18.26 8.14 21.29
CA THR A 131 -17.88 8.71 19.98
C THR A 131 -16.38 8.86 19.87
N ARG A 132 -15.73 9.39 20.93
CA ARG A 132 -14.30 9.66 20.90
C ARG A 132 -13.42 8.42 20.95
N GLN A 133 -13.88 7.32 21.54
CA GLN A 133 -13.19 6.02 21.47
C GLN A 133 -13.18 5.39 20.06
N GLN A 134 -14.09 5.81 19.17
CA GLN A 134 -14.12 5.34 17.78
C GLN A 134 -13.10 6.08 16.90
N LEU A 135 -12.60 7.24 17.35
CA LEU A 135 -11.59 7.99 16.62
C LEU A 135 -10.23 7.32 16.76
N VAL A 136 -9.51 7.23 15.64
CA VAL A 136 -8.11 6.79 15.63
C VAL A 136 -7.22 8.02 15.68
N CYS A 137 -6.55 8.23 16.80
CA CYS A 137 -5.69 9.39 17.02
C CYS A 137 -4.21 9.02 17.21
N THR A 138 -3.35 10.03 17.17
CA THR A 138 -1.89 9.92 17.38
C THR A 138 -1.53 9.35 18.75
N TYR A 139 -0.29 8.87 18.88
CA TYR A 139 0.18 8.26 20.12
C TYR A 139 0.18 9.25 21.29
N GLY A 140 -0.22 8.78 22.47
CA GLY A 140 -0.25 9.59 23.69
C GLY A 140 -1.40 10.60 23.76
N PHE A 141 -2.23 10.72 22.71
CA PHE A 141 -3.40 11.58 22.72
C PHE A 141 -4.67 10.78 23.03
N ASN A 142 -5.40 11.18 24.08
CA ASN A 142 -6.70 10.62 24.41
C ASN A 142 -7.81 11.63 24.06
N PRO A 143 -8.60 11.39 23.02
CA PRO A 143 -9.62 12.33 22.60
C PRO A 143 -10.70 12.54 23.68
N ALA A 144 -10.96 11.58 24.57
CA ALA A 144 -11.99 11.71 25.60
C ALA A 144 -11.72 12.81 26.64
N ASN A 145 -10.45 13.16 26.84
CA ASN A 145 -10.02 14.14 27.85
C ASN A 145 -9.84 15.56 27.27
N ASP A 146 -10.04 15.75 25.97
CA ASP A 146 -9.93 17.06 25.32
C ASP A 146 -11.30 17.77 25.33
N ASP A 147 -11.32 19.10 25.38
CA ASP A 147 -12.55 19.89 25.34
C ASP A 147 -12.86 20.47 23.95
N ARG A 148 -11.90 20.37 23.02
CA ARG A 148 -12.10 20.75 21.62
C ARG A 148 -13.10 19.85 20.91
N THR A 149 -13.62 20.35 19.80
CA THR A 149 -14.52 19.62 18.92
C THR A 149 -13.76 18.55 18.14
N ILE A 150 -14.45 17.48 17.72
CA ILE A 150 -13.86 16.41 16.89
C ILE A 150 -13.29 17.00 15.59
N ILE A 151 -13.94 18.02 15.03
CA ILE A 151 -13.52 18.70 13.80
C ILE A 151 -12.15 19.35 13.98
N GLU A 152 -11.93 20.07 15.08
CA GLU A 152 -10.63 20.71 15.38
C GLU A 152 -9.52 19.67 15.55
N LEU A 153 -9.80 18.56 16.25
CA LEU A 153 -8.83 17.48 16.46
C LEU A 153 -8.37 16.84 15.14
N VAL A 154 -9.30 16.69 14.18
CA VAL A 154 -8.98 16.17 12.84
C VAL A 154 -8.23 17.21 12.02
N HIS A 155 -8.61 18.48 12.11
CA HIS A 155 -7.96 19.57 11.36
C HIS A 155 -6.50 19.78 11.79
N ASP A 156 -6.23 19.65 13.09
CA ASP A 156 -4.89 19.68 13.67
C ASP A 156 -4.04 18.44 13.32
N GLY A 157 -4.62 17.44 12.64
CA GLY A 157 -3.94 16.20 12.29
C GLY A 157 -3.71 15.26 13.48
N LEU A 158 -4.38 15.49 14.61
CA LEU A 158 -4.26 14.64 15.80
C LEU A 158 -5.05 13.34 15.65
N CYS A 159 -6.12 13.35 14.85
CA CYS A 159 -6.98 12.20 14.60
C CYS A 159 -7.26 11.99 13.11
N ALA A 160 -7.51 10.74 12.73
CA ALA A 160 -7.91 10.39 11.39
C ALA A 160 -9.29 10.97 11.06
N PRO A 161 -9.50 11.53 9.85
CA PRO A 161 -10.79 12.08 9.44
C PRO A 161 -11.86 10.98 9.30
N TYR A 162 -11.47 9.79 8.85
CA TYR A 162 -12.39 8.68 8.72
C TYR A 162 -11.65 7.35 8.87
N THR A 163 -12.39 6.31 9.21
CA THR A 163 -11.92 4.93 9.15
C THR A 163 -12.78 4.16 8.16
N ILE A 164 -12.17 3.24 7.43
CA ILE A 164 -12.85 2.34 6.50
C ILE A 164 -12.75 0.92 7.00
N GLU A 165 -13.77 0.11 6.74
CA GLU A 165 -13.68 -1.33 7.01
C GLU A 165 -12.51 -1.92 6.22
N SER A 166 -11.60 -2.59 6.95
CA SER A 166 -10.36 -3.08 6.39
C SER A 166 -9.90 -4.34 7.09
N GLU A 167 -9.23 -5.20 6.32
CA GLU A 167 -8.65 -6.44 6.79
C GLU A 167 -7.12 -6.34 6.79
N PRO A 168 -6.44 -7.05 7.72
CA PRO A 168 -5.00 -7.05 7.79
C PRO A 168 -4.41 -7.85 6.63
N PHE A 169 -3.66 -7.18 5.75
CA PHE A 169 -2.90 -7.80 4.66
C PHE A 169 -1.48 -7.27 4.64
N LEU A 170 -0.48 -8.16 4.72
CA LEU A 170 0.96 -7.81 4.77
C LEU A 170 1.32 -6.74 5.82
N GLY A 171 0.68 -6.78 6.99
CA GLY A 171 0.93 -5.81 8.07
C GLY A 171 0.34 -4.41 7.81
N ARG A 172 -0.59 -4.29 6.86
CA ARG A 172 -1.31 -3.05 6.53
C ARG A 172 -2.81 -3.29 6.61
N CYS A 173 -3.55 -2.27 6.99
CA CYS A 173 -5.00 -2.30 6.91
C CYS A 173 -5.41 -1.87 5.51
N LEU A 174 -5.90 -2.83 4.73
CA LEU A 174 -6.38 -2.60 3.36
C LEU A 174 -7.87 -2.96 3.27
N PRO A 175 -8.68 -2.17 2.56
CA PRO A 175 -10.04 -2.56 2.25
C PRO A 175 -10.06 -3.88 1.48
N SER A 176 -11.04 -4.73 1.77
CA SER A 176 -11.18 -6.06 1.15
C SER A 176 -11.23 -5.99 -0.38
N ALA A 177 -11.77 -4.89 -0.94
CA ALA A 177 -11.76 -4.63 -2.37
C ALA A 177 -10.34 -4.63 -2.98
N PHE A 178 -9.33 -4.12 -2.28
CA PHE A 178 -7.94 -4.14 -2.75
C PHE A 178 -7.28 -5.50 -2.58
N ILE A 179 -7.61 -6.23 -1.51
CA ILE A 179 -7.02 -7.56 -1.26
C ILE A 179 -7.40 -8.53 -2.40
N ASN A 180 -8.66 -8.50 -2.82
CA ASN A 180 -9.13 -9.29 -3.97
C ASN A 180 -8.39 -8.98 -5.28
N LEU A 181 -7.83 -7.76 -5.43
CA LEU A 181 -7.01 -7.40 -6.60
C LEU A 181 -5.61 -8.02 -6.54
N PHE A 182 -5.08 -8.30 -5.35
CA PHE A 182 -3.78 -8.94 -5.17
C PHE A 182 -3.87 -10.48 -5.25
N ASP A 183 -5.00 -11.07 -4.84
CA ASP A 183 -5.22 -12.51 -4.87
C ASP A 183 -5.65 -13.05 -6.25
N ALA A 184 -6.18 -12.18 -7.12
CA ALA A 184 -6.39 -12.51 -8.53
C ALA A 184 -5.04 -12.50 -9.27
N GLU A 185 -4.48 -13.70 -9.46
CA GLU A 185 -3.40 -14.09 -10.37
C GLU A 185 -2.66 -12.92 -11.06
N THR A 186 -1.46 -12.64 -10.55
CA THR A 186 -0.49 -11.65 -11.03
C THR A 186 -0.44 -11.44 -12.54
N GLN A 187 -0.56 -10.17 -12.98
CA GLN A 187 0.19 -9.47 -14.06
C GLN A 187 -0.57 -8.45 -14.94
N GLN A 188 -1.73 -7.90 -14.53
CA GLN A 188 -2.32 -6.74 -15.26
C GLN A 188 -2.72 -5.51 -14.44
N ILE A 189 -2.51 -5.48 -13.11
CA ILE A 189 -3.08 -4.44 -12.23
C ILE A 189 -2.01 -3.54 -11.58
N PHE A 190 -1.00 -3.13 -12.36
CA PHE A 190 -0.44 -1.78 -12.18
C PHE A 190 -0.70 -0.90 -13.42
N GLN A 191 -1.51 -1.41 -14.36
CA GLN A 191 -2.04 -0.70 -15.53
C GLN A 191 -3.53 -0.98 -15.72
N GLN A 192 -4.31 -1.05 -14.65
CA GLN A 192 -5.69 -0.61 -14.83
C GLN A 192 -5.67 0.88 -14.50
N ASN A 193 -5.86 1.70 -15.53
CA ASN A 193 -6.49 3.01 -15.37
C ASN A 193 -7.91 2.78 -14.83
N LEU A 194 -8.00 2.21 -13.62
CA LEU A 194 -9.21 2.16 -12.84
C LEU A 194 -9.54 3.61 -12.58
N SER A 195 -10.56 4.09 -13.29
CA SER A 195 -11.05 5.44 -13.07
C SER A 195 -11.32 5.60 -11.57
N ILE A 196 -11.02 6.79 -11.03
CA ILE A 196 -11.32 7.12 -9.62
C ILE A 196 -12.79 6.79 -9.30
N ALA A 197 -13.69 6.88 -10.29
CA ALA A 197 -15.09 6.47 -10.20
C ALA A 197 -15.29 4.97 -9.90
N GLN A 198 -14.53 4.06 -10.53
CA GLN A 198 -14.62 2.63 -10.25
C GLN A 198 -14.07 2.28 -8.86
N ILE A 199 -12.98 2.94 -8.44
CA ILE A 199 -12.42 2.75 -7.11
C ILE A 199 -13.37 3.30 -6.05
N ASN A 200 -13.96 4.48 -6.26
CA ASN A 200 -14.97 5.07 -5.38
C ASN A 200 -16.23 4.19 -5.29
N THR A 201 -16.69 3.62 -6.40
CA THR A 201 -17.82 2.69 -6.40
C THR A 201 -17.50 1.42 -5.61
N GLN A 202 -16.28 0.89 -5.68
CA GLN A 202 -15.91 -0.34 -4.97
C GLN A 202 -15.49 -0.13 -3.50
N MET A 203 -14.84 0.99 -3.17
CA MET A 203 -14.42 1.31 -1.79
C MET A 203 -15.52 1.93 -0.95
N PHE A 204 -16.32 2.80 -1.56
CA PHE A 204 -17.27 3.65 -0.86
C PHE A 204 -18.69 3.52 -1.42
N GLY A 205 -18.94 2.66 -2.41
CA GLY A 205 -20.26 2.49 -3.03
C GLY A 205 -20.73 3.70 -3.86
N ILE A 206 -19.86 4.69 -4.09
CA ILE A 206 -20.22 5.98 -4.70
C ILE A 206 -19.79 6.03 -6.16
N GLY A 207 -20.75 5.76 -7.07
CA GLY A 207 -20.59 6.01 -8.51
C GLY A 207 -21.05 7.41 -8.93
N SER A 208 -21.81 8.11 -8.09
CA SER A 208 -22.39 9.43 -8.36
C SER A 208 -22.69 10.20 -7.05
N ILE A 209 -22.88 11.53 -7.14
CA ILE A 209 -23.24 12.42 -6.01
C ILE A 209 -24.53 11.95 -5.30
N ALA A 210 -25.45 11.28 -6.01
CA ALA A 210 -26.67 10.74 -5.43
C ALA A 210 -26.41 9.57 -4.44
N ASP A 211 -25.29 8.86 -4.57
CA ASP A 211 -24.96 7.69 -3.75
C ASP A 211 -24.29 8.07 -2.42
N VAL A 212 -23.74 9.29 -2.30
CA VAL A 212 -23.18 9.81 -1.05
C VAL A 212 -24.25 9.82 0.05
N GLY A 213 -25.50 10.12 -0.32
CA GLY A 213 -26.64 10.04 0.59
C GLY A 213 -26.86 8.63 1.15
N ARG A 214 -26.58 7.57 0.38
CA ARG A 214 -26.77 6.19 0.84
C ARG A 214 -25.73 5.75 1.86
N VAL A 215 -24.49 6.23 1.74
CA VAL A 215 -23.44 5.97 2.74
C VAL A 215 -23.83 6.61 4.08
N VAL A 216 -24.19 7.89 4.05
CA VAL A 216 -24.66 8.62 5.25
C VAL A 216 -25.90 7.97 5.86
N LEU A 217 -26.85 7.50 5.03
CA LEU A 217 -28.05 6.82 5.51
C LEU A 217 -27.76 5.42 6.09
N THR A 218 -26.78 4.70 5.56
CA THR A 218 -26.32 3.41 6.12
C THR A 218 -25.73 3.61 7.51
N ASP A 219 -24.90 4.64 7.68
CA ASP A 219 -24.35 5.02 8.99
C ASP A 219 -25.48 5.30 9.99
N LEU A 220 -26.46 6.13 9.60
CA LEU A 220 -27.62 6.44 10.45
C LEU A 220 -28.47 5.20 10.76
N GLY A 221 -28.55 4.23 9.85
CA GLY A 221 -29.24 2.96 10.04
C GLY A 221 -28.59 2.09 11.12
N GLN A 222 -27.27 1.89 11.03
CA GLN A 222 -26.49 1.14 12.02
C GLN A 222 -26.55 1.81 13.40
N ILE A 223 -26.51 3.15 13.44
CA ILE A 223 -26.65 3.92 14.69
C ILE A 223 -28.02 3.72 15.34
N LYS A 224 -29.12 3.68 14.57
CA LYS A 224 -30.46 3.42 15.08
C LYS A 224 -30.61 2.02 15.66
N GLU A 225 -29.99 1.02 15.04
CA GLU A 225 -30.02 -0.36 15.52
C GLU A 225 -29.27 -0.51 16.86
N ILE A 226 -28.14 0.19 17.00
CA ILE A 226 -27.36 0.28 18.25
C ILE A 226 -28.12 1.03 19.36
N ASP A 227 -28.83 2.13 19.06
CA ASP A 227 -29.70 2.83 20.04
C ASP A 227 -30.86 1.93 20.49
N HIS A 228 -31.51 1.23 19.55
CA HIS A 228 -32.60 0.32 19.88
C HIS A 228 -32.14 -0.82 20.79
N SER A 229 -30.97 -1.42 20.53
CA SER A 229 -30.38 -2.48 21.36
C SER A 229 -29.98 -1.98 22.76
N ARG A 230 -29.53 -0.72 22.89
CA ARG A 230 -29.25 -0.10 24.20
C ARG A 230 -30.50 0.22 25.00
N ARG A 231 -31.59 0.66 24.35
CA ARG A 231 -32.87 0.91 25.03
C ARG A 231 -33.55 -0.38 25.52
N THR A 232 -33.43 -1.48 24.78
CA THR A 232 -33.96 -2.78 25.22
C THR A 232 -33.13 -3.36 26.37
N SER A 233 -31.79 -3.21 26.34
CA SER A 233 -30.91 -3.63 27.43
C SER A 233 -31.15 -2.88 28.75
N LYS A 234 -31.38 -1.55 28.69
CA LYS A 234 -31.75 -0.75 29.88
C LYS A 234 -33.13 -1.09 30.47
N LYS A 235 -34.04 -1.69 29.70
CA LYS A 235 -35.36 -2.13 30.18
C LYS A 235 -35.34 -3.49 30.90
N MET A 236 -34.28 -4.28 30.74
CA MET A 236 -34.12 -5.60 31.40
C MET A 236 -33.30 -5.54 32.70
N THR A 237 -32.72 -4.39 33.03
CA THR A 237 -31.88 -4.19 34.22
C THR A 237 -32.55 -3.37 35.33
N ASN A 238 -33.87 -3.11 35.20
CA ASN A 238 -34.74 -2.52 36.23
C ASN A 238 -35.87 -3.48 36.57
#